data_AF-A0A942V1N7-F1
#
_entry.id   AF-A0A942V1N7-F1
#
_cell.length_a   1.000
_cell.length_b   1.000
_cell.length_c   1.000
_cell.angle_alpha   90.00
_cell.angle_beta   90.00
_cell.angle_gamma   90.00
#
_symmetry.space_group_name_H-M   'P 1'
#
loop_
_entity.id
_entity.type
_entity.pdbx_description
1 polymer ?
#
loop_
_entity_poly.entity_id
_entity_poly.type
_entity_poly.pdbx_seq_one_letter_code
_entity_poly.pdbx_strand_id
1 'polypeptide(L)'
;MGMAASQARFLGLTARKTNVEYEGQQVNQQRTALANQSAGLFNEMLALEVPTPPLATNYSKTVYTFTDPSTSESISLDSIYKNPVVGTEKETYTVSGYSKSAAVLSNISTIVPTGTSSNKYSIQRDEKDKSKFTISVNGGTRMTINEPKMYNGLIASFAEAEKALGNEDASTYPKEGDCFFKYTNAGTGIEYYIYAGRYEEKPEVLAYEREEDGTYKLDSEGNKIPVMNEDGTQATEKVFKQEENGKYILDSNGNKQLDYASVPMTTEELAEAAENGASFKVYSAESYTKEVQFHYDDAQITSANDGTGRYDYITFYTADQRDPVTGEPLENATPVTCKLTQQTVQDDDAFDAAMETYNAKKAIYDKTVADIDAKTSVIQQQDRTLELHLDQLDTEQQAIQTEMDAVKKVIDKNIEETFKTFA
;
A
#
# COMPACT_ATOMS: atom_id res chain seq x y z
N MET A 1 -45.85 71.95 43.15
CA MET A 1 -46.54 70.64 43.12
C MET A 1 -47.17 70.41 44.49
N GLY A 2 -48.38 69.86 44.57
CA GLY A 2 -48.98 69.57 45.89
C GLY A 2 -48.17 68.53 46.66
N MET A 3 -48.12 68.62 48.00
CA MET A 3 -47.38 67.69 48.87
C MET A 3 -47.72 66.22 48.58
N ALA A 4 -49.00 65.91 48.37
CA ALA A 4 -49.47 64.56 48.06
C ALA A 4 -48.87 64.00 46.75
N ALA A 5 -48.73 64.84 45.72
CA ALA A 5 -48.15 64.41 44.43
C ALA A 5 -46.65 64.12 44.54
N SER A 6 -45.92 64.89 45.34
CA SER A 6 -44.48 64.71 45.54
C SER A 6 -44.19 63.44 46.37
N GLN A 7 -45.00 63.18 47.41
CA GLN A 7 -44.92 61.94 48.20
C GLN A 7 -45.32 60.70 47.38
N ALA A 8 -46.36 60.78 46.55
CA ALA A 8 -46.75 59.69 45.65
C ALA A 8 -45.63 59.35 44.65
N ARG A 9 -44.96 60.36 44.08
CA ARG A 9 -43.80 60.14 43.20
C ARG A 9 -42.63 59.51 43.96
N PHE A 10 -42.32 59.97 45.17
CA PHE A 10 -41.25 59.40 45.99
C PHE A 10 -41.49 57.92 46.33
N LEU A 11 -42.72 57.56 46.70
CA LEU A 11 -43.12 56.17 46.92
C LEU A 11 -43.01 55.32 45.65
N GLY A 12 -43.41 55.87 44.50
CA GLY A 12 -43.26 55.19 43.20
C GLY A 12 -41.80 54.95 42.81
N LEU A 13 -40.92 55.92 43.04
CA LEU A 13 -39.47 55.76 42.81
C LEU A 13 -38.85 54.76 43.79
N THR A 14 -39.30 54.75 45.05
CA THR A 14 -38.87 53.76 46.06
C THR A 14 -39.24 52.34 45.61
N ALA A 15 -40.48 52.13 45.16
CA ALA A 15 -40.92 50.84 44.66
C ALA A 15 -40.11 50.38 43.43
N ARG A 16 -39.81 51.29 42.50
CA ARG A 16 -38.94 51.02 41.35
C ARG A 16 -37.52 50.65 41.77
N LYS A 17 -36.93 51.39 42.72
CA LYS A 17 -35.60 51.11 43.25
C LYS A 17 -35.52 49.71 43.86
N THR A 18 -36.51 49.34 44.69
CA THR A 18 -36.60 47.99 45.27
C THR A 18 -36.72 46.91 44.18
N ASN A 19 -37.45 47.17 43.09
CA ASN A 19 -37.56 46.22 41.99
C ASN A 19 -36.22 46.01 41.26
N VAL A 20 -35.50 47.10 40.95
CA VAL A 20 -34.17 47.03 40.31
C VAL A 20 -33.16 46.31 41.21
N GLU A 21 -33.17 46.60 42.52
CA GLU A 21 -32.32 45.89 43.49
C GLU A 21 -32.63 44.39 43.56
N TYR A 22 -33.92 44.03 43.50
CA TYR A 22 -34.35 42.64 43.47
C TYR A 22 -33.92 41.92 42.18
N GLU A 23 -34.06 42.57 41.02
CA GLU A 23 -33.57 42.04 39.74
C GLU A 23 -32.05 41.85 39.76
N GLY A 24 -31.29 42.82 40.29
CA GLY A 24 -29.83 42.69 40.44
C GLY A 24 -29.41 41.52 41.33
N GLN A 25 -30.17 41.22 42.40
CA GLN A 25 -29.95 40.04 43.22
C GLN A 25 -30.19 38.74 42.45
N GLN A 26 -31.25 38.67 41.62
CA GLN A 26 -31.52 37.49 40.79
C GLN A 26 -30.40 37.26 39.77
N VAL A 27 -29.93 38.32 39.10
CA VAL A 27 -28.83 38.23 38.14
C VAL A 27 -27.56 37.70 38.82
N ASN A 28 -27.23 38.20 40.01
CA ASN A 28 -26.07 37.69 40.77
C ASN A 28 -26.22 36.22 41.19
N GLN A 29 -27.43 35.77 41.52
CA GLN A 29 -27.69 34.35 41.79
C GLN A 29 -27.49 33.50 40.52
N GLN A 30 -27.96 33.97 39.37
CA GLN A 30 -27.75 33.31 38.09
C GLN A 30 -26.26 33.20 37.73
N ARG A 31 -25.47 34.27 37.91
CA ARG A 31 -24.01 34.24 37.72
C ARG A 31 -23.33 33.22 38.64
N THR A 32 -23.73 33.16 39.91
CA THR A 32 -23.20 32.15 40.86
C THR A 32 -23.53 30.73 40.41
N ALA A 33 -24.73 30.50 39.88
CA ALA A 33 -25.11 29.20 39.32
C ALA A 33 -24.28 28.83 38.09
N LEU A 34 -24.03 29.78 37.18
CA LEU A 34 -23.16 29.59 36.02
C LEU A 34 -21.71 29.29 36.42
N ALA A 35 -21.19 29.97 37.44
CA ALA A 35 -19.86 29.70 37.98
C ALA A 35 -19.73 28.26 38.52
N ASN A 36 -20.75 27.76 39.21
CA ASN A 36 -20.80 26.37 39.67
C ASN A 36 -20.84 25.37 38.50
N GLN A 37 -21.58 25.68 37.43
CA GLN A 37 -21.59 24.85 36.22
C GLN A 37 -20.22 24.84 35.52
N SER A 38 -19.56 25.99 35.41
CA SER A 38 -18.21 26.09 34.85
C SER A 38 -17.20 25.25 35.65
N ALA A 39 -17.27 25.29 36.98
CA ALA A 39 -16.43 24.45 37.83
C ALA A 39 -16.72 22.95 37.65
N GLY A 40 -17.99 22.58 37.41
CA GLY A 40 -18.39 21.21 37.09
C GLY A 40 -17.75 20.71 35.78
N LEU A 41 -17.86 21.50 34.70
CA LEU A 41 -17.26 21.17 33.40
C LEU A 41 -15.73 21.06 33.48
N PHE A 42 -15.08 21.89 34.29
CA PHE A 42 -13.64 21.81 34.52
C PHE A 42 -13.24 20.49 35.19
N ASN A 43 -14.01 20.04 36.18
CA ASN A 43 -13.78 18.74 36.82
C ASN A 43 -14.05 17.57 35.87
N GLU A 44 -15.07 17.66 35.01
CA GLU A 44 -15.31 16.68 33.95
C GLU A 44 -14.10 16.58 33.01
N MET A 45 -13.54 17.73 32.59
CA MET A 45 -12.35 17.78 31.73
C MET A 45 -11.13 17.13 32.39
N LEU A 46 -10.91 17.36 33.69
CA LEU A 46 -9.81 16.74 34.44
C LEU A 46 -9.96 15.23 34.63
N ALA A 47 -11.20 14.73 34.65
CA ALA A 47 -11.49 13.30 34.78
C ALA A 47 -11.35 12.54 33.45
N LEU A 48 -11.25 13.23 32.31
CA LEU A 48 -11.06 12.58 31.02
C LEU A 48 -9.65 11.99 30.89
N GLU A 49 -9.58 10.69 30.66
CA GLU A 49 -8.33 10.01 30.35
C GLU A 49 -8.05 10.04 28.85
N VAL A 50 -6.85 10.48 28.46
CA VAL A 50 -6.40 10.44 27.07
C VAL A 50 -6.17 8.97 26.68
N PRO A 51 -6.84 8.45 25.63
CA PRO A 51 -6.61 7.10 25.17
C PRO A 51 -5.16 6.91 24.71
N THR A 52 -4.53 5.82 25.14
CA THR A 52 -3.17 5.46 24.74
C THR A 52 -3.20 4.53 23.51
N PRO A 53 -2.38 4.80 22.47
CA PRO A 53 -2.36 3.95 21.29
C PRO A 53 -1.75 2.57 21.62
N PRO A 54 -2.28 1.47 21.04
CA PRO A 54 -1.68 0.16 21.18
C PRO A 54 -0.28 0.13 20.54
N LEU A 55 0.63 -0.63 21.15
CA LEU A 55 1.98 -0.84 20.62
C LEU A 55 2.03 -2.18 19.89
N ALA A 56 2.43 -2.19 18.61
CA ALA A 56 2.53 -3.41 17.80
C ALA A 56 3.37 -4.52 18.47
N THR A 57 4.40 -4.15 19.23
CA THR A 57 5.26 -5.09 19.95
C THR A 57 4.56 -5.89 21.06
N ASN A 58 3.39 -5.43 21.52
CA ASN A 58 2.59 -6.15 22.52
C ASN A 58 1.67 -7.21 21.89
N TYR A 59 1.54 -7.21 20.56
CA TYR A 59 0.68 -8.10 19.81
C TYR A 59 1.55 -9.02 18.97
N SER A 60 1.94 -10.15 19.57
CA SER A 60 2.75 -11.16 18.90
C SER A 60 2.22 -12.55 19.19
N LYS A 61 2.28 -13.42 18.20
CA LYS A 61 1.91 -14.83 18.30
C LYS A 61 3.11 -15.73 18.00
N THR A 62 3.06 -16.93 18.57
CA THR A 62 4.04 -17.98 18.26
C THR A 62 3.59 -18.71 17.00
N VAL A 63 4.44 -18.75 15.98
CA VAL A 63 4.25 -19.53 14.75
C VAL A 63 5.37 -20.54 14.62
N TYR A 64 5.04 -21.75 14.20
CA TYR A 64 6.02 -22.77 13.86
C TYR A 64 6.24 -22.78 12.36
N THR A 65 7.49 -22.89 11.94
CA THR A 65 7.85 -22.93 10.52
C THR A 65 8.72 -24.15 10.22
N PHE A 66 8.66 -24.66 9.00
CA PHE A 66 9.62 -25.65 8.50
C PHE A 66 9.92 -25.41 7.02
N THR A 67 11.02 -25.98 6.53
CA THR A 67 11.36 -25.94 5.10
C THR A 67 10.91 -27.23 4.44
N ASP A 68 10.13 -27.11 3.37
CA ASP A 68 9.73 -28.27 2.55
C ASP A 68 10.95 -28.83 1.82
N PRO A 69 11.31 -30.12 1.99
CA PRO A 69 12.49 -30.70 1.35
C PRO A 69 12.36 -30.82 -0.18
N SER A 70 11.15 -30.76 -0.73
CA SER A 70 10.91 -30.91 -2.17
C SER A 70 11.00 -29.57 -2.93
N THR A 71 10.47 -28.50 -2.34
CA THR A 71 10.41 -27.17 -2.98
C THR A 71 11.44 -26.19 -2.42
N SER A 72 12.07 -26.52 -1.29
CA SER A 72 12.91 -25.59 -0.49
C SER A 72 12.16 -24.33 -0.03
N GLU A 73 10.83 -24.31 -0.09
CA GLU A 73 10.01 -23.21 0.41
C GLU A 73 9.83 -23.29 1.93
N SER A 74 9.68 -22.12 2.57
CA SER A 74 9.33 -22.04 3.99
C SER A 74 7.82 -22.13 4.16
N ILE A 75 7.36 -23.08 4.97
CA ILE A 75 5.96 -23.27 5.36
C ILE A 75 5.78 -22.77 6.79
N SER A 76 4.77 -21.93 7.01
CA SER A 76 4.30 -21.45 8.31
C SER A 76 3.05 -22.23 8.72
N LEU A 77 3.03 -22.73 9.96
CA LEU A 77 1.89 -23.44 10.52
C LEU A 77 0.92 -22.46 11.18
N ASP A 78 -0.34 -22.52 10.76
CA ASP A 78 -1.43 -21.71 11.31
C ASP A 78 -2.09 -22.38 12.50
N SER A 79 -2.28 -23.70 12.42
CA SER A 79 -2.95 -24.44 13.47
C SER A 79 -2.37 -25.84 13.63
N ILE A 80 -2.35 -26.29 14.88
CA ILE A 80 -1.91 -27.62 15.29
C ILE A 80 -2.91 -28.07 16.35
N TYR A 81 -3.85 -28.93 15.96
CA TYR A 81 -4.87 -29.48 16.85
C TYR A 81 -4.56 -30.94 17.13
N LYS A 82 -4.50 -31.31 18.41
CA LYS A 82 -4.33 -32.70 18.82
C LYS A 82 -5.62 -33.47 18.57
N ASN A 83 -5.54 -34.56 17.81
CA ASN A 83 -6.70 -35.39 17.53
C ASN A 83 -7.09 -36.24 18.74
N PRO A 84 -8.38 -36.52 18.93
CA PRO A 84 -8.83 -37.45 19.95
C PRO A 84 -8.32 -38.86 19.65
N VAL A 85 -7.62 -39.47 20.60
CA VAL A 85 -7.15 -40.86 20.47
C VAL A 85 -8.14 -41.79 21.17
N VAL A 86 -8.54 -42.88 20.49
CA VAL A 86 -9.31 -43.96 21.09
C VAL A 86 -8.39 -45.19 21.25
N GLY A 87 -7.90 -45.45 22.46
CA GLY A 87 -7.11 -46.65 22.76
C GLY A 87 -5.59 -46.44 22.74
N THR A 88 -4.84 -47.36 22.13
CA THR A 88 -3.36 -47.44 22.15
C THR A 88 -2.70 -46.95 20.85
N GLU A 89 -3.45 -46.25 20.00
CA GLU A 89 -2.95 -45.75 18.72
C GLU A 89 -1.97 -44.58 18.90
N LYS A 90 -1.13 -44.34 17.88
CA LYS A 90 -0.19 -43.22 17.87
C LYS A 90 -0.95 -41.89 17.90
N GLU A 91 -0.44 -40.93 18.66
CA GLU A 91 -1.02 -39.59 18.70
C GLU A 91 -0.84 -38.89 17.35
N THR A 92 -1.95 -38.37 16.80
CA THR A 92 -1.98 -37.62 15.54
C THR A 92 -2.52 -36.20 15.76
N TYR A 93 -2.26 -35.34 14.78
CA TYR A 93 -2.60 -33.92 14.81
C TYR A 93 -3.17 -33.48 13.46
N THR A 94 -4.25 -32.72 13.50
CA THR A 94 -4.69 -31.93 12.34
C THR A 94 -3.86 -30.64 12.29
N VAL A 95 -3.12 -30.46 11.20
CA VAL A 95 -2.20 -29.35 10.99
C VAL A 95 -2.57 -28.63 9.70
N SER A 96 -2.67 -27.30 9.76
CA SER A 96 -2.82 -26.44 8.58
C SER A 96 -1.76 -25.36 8.58
N GLY A 97 -1.40 -24.89 7.40
CA GLY A 97 -0.43 -23.81 7.23
C GLY A 97 -0.34 -23.34 5.79
N TYR A 98 0.59 -22.42 5.53
CA TYR A 98 0.81 -21.86 4.20
C TYR A 98 2.30 -21.66 3.89
N SER A 99 2.65 -21.65 2.61
CA SER A 99 3.87 -21.01 2.12
C SER A 99 3.52 -19.68 1.45
N LYS A 100 4.36 -18.67 1.63
CA LYS A 100 4.29 -17.39 0.92
C LYS A 100 5.57 -17.20 0.14
N SER A 101 5.47 -17.08 -1.17
CA SER A 101 6.60 -16.82 -2.06
C SER A 101 6.29 -15.68 -3.02
N ALA A 102 7.32 -14.94 -3.41
CA ALA A 102 7.20 -13.94 -4.46
C ALA A 102 7.03 -14.65 -5.80
N ALA A 103 5.98 -14.32 -6.53
CA ALA A 103 5.69 -14.88 -7.84
C ALA A 103 5.40 -13.76 -8.84
N VAL A 104 5.45 -14.10 -10.13
CA VAL A 104 5.13 -13.18 -11.21
C VAL A 104 3.91 -13.70 -11.95
N LEU A 105 2.85 -12.91 -11.98
CA LEU A 105 1.71 -13.15 -12.85
C LEU A 105 2.00 -12.51 -14.20
N SER A 106 1.90 -13.32 -15.25
CA SER A 106 2.04 -12.82 -16.62
C SER A 106 0.74 -12.99 -17.39
N ASN A 107 0.41 -11.97 -18.18
CA ASN A 107 -0.72 -11.99 -19.11
C ASN A 107 -0.22 -11.62 -20.51
N ILE A 108 -0.96 -12.03 -21.52
CA ILE A 108 -0.62 -11.75 -22.92
C ILE A 108 -1.67 -10.81 -23.50
N SER A 109 -1.19 -9.82 -24.24
CA SER A 109 -2.02 -8.92 -25.03
C SER A 109 -1.40 -8.73 -26.41
N THR A 110 -2.20 -8.29 -27.38
CA THR A 110 -1.70 -7.87 -28.69
C THR A 110 -1.93 -6.36 -28.82
N ILE A 111 -0.85 -5.62 -29.09
CA ILE A 111 -0.94 -4.19 -29.44
C ILE A 111 -0.97 -4.04 -30.96
N VAL A 112 -1.82 -3.13 -31.43
CA VAL A 112 -2.05 -2.90 -32.87
C VAL A 112 -1.83 -1.43 -33.24
N PRO A 113 -1.29 -1.11 -34.44
CA PRO A 113 -0.99 0.27 -34.82
C PRO A 113 -2.21 1.02 -35.36
N THR A 114 -3.21 0.31 -35.90
CA THR A 114 -4.44 0.88 -36.47
C THR A 114 -5.67 0.04 -36.12
N GLY A 115 -6.78 0.69 -35.72
CA GLY A 115 -8.06 0.04 -35.42
C GLY A 115 -8.96 0.87 -34.47
N THR A 116 -10.24 0.50 -34.34
CA THR A 116 -11.23 1.11 -33.42
C THR A 116 -11.23 0.47 -32.02
N SER A 117 -10.30 -0.46 -31.78
CA SER A 117 -10.23 -1.30 -30.56
C SER A 117 -9.42 -0.63 -29.45
N SER A 118 -9.61 -1.11 -28.21
CA SER A 118 -8.61 -0.98 -27.14
C SER A 118 -7.31 -1.69 -27.55
N ASN A 119 -6.16 -1.15 -27.12
CA ASN A 119 -4.76 -1.56 -27.34
C ASN A 119 -4.05 -0.97 -28.58
N LYS A 120 -4.49 0.21 -29.04
CA LYS A 120 -3.77 0.96 -30.07
C LYS A 120 -2.44 1.47 -29.50
N TYR A 121 -1.33 1.39 -30.24
CA TYR A 121 -0.06 1.94 -29.79
C TYR A 121 0.58 2.93 -30.77
N SER A 122 1.54 3.71 -30.27
CA SER A 122 2.43 4.56 -31.08
C SER A 122 3.82 4.62 -30.46
N ILE A 123 4.86 4.52 -31.29
CA ILE A 123 6.26 4.63 -30.88
C ILE A 123 6.87 5.87 -31.53
N GLN A 124 7.64 6.65 -30.77
CA GLN A 124 8.35 7.81 -31.30
C GLN A 124 9.58 8.13 -30.44
N ARG A 125 10.53 8.90 -30.99
CA ARG A 125 11.67 9.42 -30.21
C ARG A 125 11.17 10.32 -29.07
N ASP A 126 11.77 10.19 -27.89
CA ASP A 126 11.46 11.04 -26.75
C ASP A 126 11.64 12.53 -27.12
N GLU A 127 10.79 13.39 -26.56
CA GLU A 127 10.82 14.82 -26.86
C GLU A 127 12.03 15.52 -26.27
N LYS A 128 12.49 15.06 -25.09
CA LYS A 128 13.59 15.63 -24.31
C LYS A 128 14.91 14.91 -24.56
N ASP A 129 14.88 13.59 -24.76
CA ASP A 129 16.05 12.75 -24.99
C ASP A 129 15.96 11.98 -26.31
N LYS A 130 16.40 12.61 -27.41
CA LYS A 130 16.28 12.05 -28.76
C LYS A 130 17.01 10.71 -28.97
N SER A 131 17.85 10.30 -28.02
CA SER A 131 18.50 8.98 -28.01
C SER A 131 17.60 7.84 -27.55
N LYS A 132 16.39 8.13 -27.05
CA LYS A 132 15.45 7.13 -26.52
C LYS A 132 14.15 7.09 -27.29
N PHE A 133 13.50 5.94 -27.26
CA PHE A 133 12.14 5.77 -27.77
C PHE A 133 11.13 5.68 -26.64
N THR A 134 9.91 6.12 -26.95
CA THR A 134 8.77 6.05 -26.05
C THR A 134 7.57 5.41 -26.75
N ILE A 135 6.84 4.58 -26.01
CA ILE A 135 5.58 3.98 -26.43
C ILE A 135 4.41 4.64 -25.70
N SER A 136 3.31 4.88 -26.40
CA SER A 136 2.01 5.19 -25.81
C SER A 136 1.01 4.14 -26.27
N VAL A 137 0.24 3.60 -25.33
CA VAL A 137 -0.87 2.67 -25.59
C VAL A 137 -2.18 3.37 -25.25
N ASN A 138 -3.18 3.26 -26.13
CA ASN A 138 -4.49 3.91 -26.05
C ASN A 138 -4.45 5.44 -25.91
N GLY A 139 -3.39 6.09 -26.40
CA GLY A 139 -3.20 7.54 -26.24
C GLY A 139 -2.86 7.96 -24.81
N GLY A 140 -2.48 7.01 -23.94
CA GLY A 140 -2.05 7.28 -22.57
C GLY A 140 -0.65 7.87 -22.48
N THR A 141 -0.17 8.05 -21.24
CA THR A 141 1.16 8.58 -20.93
C THR A 141 2.25 7.82 -21.69
N ARG A 142 3.18 8.57 -22.29
CA ARG A 142 4.32 7.97 -22.99
C ARG A 142 5.28 7.35 -21.98
N MET A 143 5.71 6.12 -22.25
CA MET A 143 6.61 5.33 -21.42
C MET A 143 7.90 5.05 -22.19
N THR A 144 9.06 5.18 -21.55
CA THR A 144 10.36 4.88 -22.17
C THR A 144 10.48 3.39 -22.46
N ILE A 145 10.87 3.06 -23.69
CA ILE A 145 11.22 1.70 -24.10
C ILE A 145 12.71 1.49 -23.83
N ASN A 146 13.04 0.44 -23.09
CA ASN A 146 14.42 0.02 -22.87
C ASN A 146 14.88 -0.89 -24.00
N GLU A 147 16.19 -0.82 -24.32
CA GLU A 147 16.86 -1.73 -25.23
C GLU A 147 16.59 -3.20 -24.89
N PRO A 148 16.52 -4.08 -25.90
CA PRO A 148 16.15 -5.46 -25.70
C PRO A 148 17.21 -6.21 -24.88
N LYS A 149 16.75 -6.99 -23.90
CA LYS A 149 17.62 -7.87 -23.11
C LYS A 149 16.91 -9.16 -22.72
N MET A 150 17.69 -10.11 -22.23
CA MET A 150 17.18 -11.39 -21.72
C MET A 150 16.50 -11.21 -20.36
N TYR A 151 15.37 -11.90 -20.18
CA TYR A 151 14.63 -11.95 -18.91
C TYR A 151 14.35 -13.41 -18.53
N ASN A 152 15.40 -14.21 -18.37
CA ASN A 152 15.29 -15.66 -18.13
C ASN A 152 14.38 -16.01 -16.93
N GLY A 153 14.40 -15.18 -15.88
CA GLY A 153 13.53 -15.35 -14.70
C GLY A 153 12.03 -15.19 -14.97
N LEU A 154 11.62 -14.64 -16.12
CA LEU A 154 10.22 -14.46 -16.52
C LEU A 154 9.76 -15.48 -17.57
N ILE A 155 10.65 -16.31 -18.08
CA ILE A 155 10.32 -17.24 -19.17
C ILE A 155 9.27 -18.27 -18.72
N ALA A 156 9.39 -18.78 -17.49
CA ALA A 156 8.40 -19.68 -16.92
C ALA A 156 7.00 -19.02 -16.81
N SER A 157 6.93 -17.78 -16.30
CA SER A 157 5.65 -17.07 -16.17
C SER A 157 5.06 -16.70 -17.54
N PHE A 158 5.89 -16.35 -18.53
CA PHE A 158 5.42 -16.12 -19.90
C PHE A 158 4.90 -17.40 -20.56
N ALA A 159 5.56 -18.53 -20.36
CA ALA A 159 5.08 -19.83 -20.85
C ALA A 159 3.77 -20.26 -20.18
N GLU A 160 3.60 -19.98 -18.87
CA GLU A 160 2.31 -20.18 -18.18
C GLU A 160 1.20 -19.30 -18.77
N ALA A 161 1.51 -18.06 -19.12
CA ALA A 161 0.55 -17.16 -19.76
C ALA A 161 0.12 -17.65 -21.16
N GLU A 162 1.03 -18.25 -21.94
CA GLU A 162 0.70 -18.89 -23.24
C GLU A 162 -0.23 -20.09 -23.04
N LYS A 163 0.07 -20.94 -22.05
CA LYS A 163 -0.78 -22.08 -21.70
C LYS A 163 -2.18 -21.65 -21.26
N ALA A 164 -2.27 -20.58 -20.47
CA ALA A 164 -3.54 -20.03 -19.99
C ALA A 164 -4.45 -19.52 -21.13
N LEU A 165 -3.87 -19.12 -22.27
CA LEU A 165 -4.62 -18.77 -23.50
C LEU A 165 -5.00 -19.99 -24.36
N GLY A 166 -4.68 -21.21 -23.93
CA GLY A 166 -4.98 -22.44 -24.67
C GLY A 166 -4.05 -22.70 -25.86
N ASN A 167 -2.89 -22.05 -25.91
CA ASN A 167 -1.90 -22.34 -26.95
C ASN A 167 -1.20 -23.67 -26.63
N GLU A 168 -1.49 -24.74 -27.37
CA GLU A 168 -0.93 -26.08 -27.10
C GLU A 168 0.46 -26.29 -27.71
N ASP A 169 0.90 -25.42 -28.63
CA ASP A 169 2.20 -25.55 -29.29
C ASP A 169 3.32 -24.88 -28.47
N ALA A 170 3.93 -25.67 -27.59
CA ALA A 170 5.05 -25.26 -26.75
C ALA A 170 6.27 -24.76 -27.55
N SER A 171 6.36 -25.04 -28.86
CA SER A 171 7.45 -24.52 -29.69
C SER A 171 7.37 -23.00 -29.88
N THR A 172 6.18 -22.41 -29.71
CA THR A 172 5.88 -20.98 -29.87
C THR A 172 6.08 -20.16 -28.59
N TYR A 173 6.34 -20.82 -27.46
CA TYR A 173 6.52 -20.14 -26.19
C TYR A 173 7.89 -19.46 -26.12
N PRO A 174 8.01 -18.37 -25.35
CA PRO A 174 9.30 -17.84 -24.94
C PRO A 174 10.21 -18.91 -24.35
N LYS A 175 11.49 -18.88 -24.72
CA LYS A 175 12.53 -19.80 -24.29
C LYS A 175 13.70 -19.04 -23.69
N GLU A 176 14.55 -19.76 -22.96
CA GLU A 176 15.78 -19.19 -22.45
C GLU A 176 16.67 -18.66 -23.60
N GLY A 177 17.17 -17.43 -23.43
CA GLY A 177 17.93 -16.70 -24.45
C GLY A 177 17.08 -15.74 -25.30
N ASP A 178 15.75 -15.78 -25.18
CA ASP A 178 14.87 -14.81 -25.84
C ASP A 178 14.99 -13.43 -25.19
N CYS A 179 14.93 -12.41 -26.05
CA CYS A 179 15.09 -11.02 -25.70
C CYS A 179 13.78 -10.27 -25.82
N PHE A 180 13.58 -9.33 -24.91
CA PHE A 180 12.39 -8.51 -24.86
C PHE A 180 12.75 -7.04 -24.69
N PHE A 181 12.05 -6.16 -25.39
CA PHE A 181 11.97 -4.76 -24.99
C PHE A 181 11.15 -4.66 -23.71
N LYS A 182 11.51 -3.74 -22.82
CA LYS A 182 10.73 -3.48 -21.60
C LYS A 182 10.30 -2.03 -21.51
N TYR A 183 9.03 -1.80 -21.20
CA TYR A 183 8.55 -0.51 -20.72
C TYR A 183 7.72 -0.72 -19.45
N THR A 184 7.66 0.30 -18.59
CA THR A 184 6.97 0.23 -17.29
C THR A 184 5.93 1.33 -17.21
N ASN A 185 4.71 0.98 -16.80
CA ASN A 185 3.68 1.97 -16.51
C ASN A 185 3.94 2.58 -15.14
N ALA A 186 4.35 3.86 -15.11
CA ALA A 186 4.68 4.56 -13.87
C ALA A 186 3.50 4.73 -12.90
N GLY A 187 2.25 4.67 -13.40
CA GLY A 187 1.06 4.79 -12.56
C GLY A 187 0.69 3.49 -11.84
N THR A 188 0.90 2.34 -12.47
CA THR A 188 0.53 1.01 -11.91
C THR A 188 1.73 0.19 -11.46
N GLY A 189 2.94 0.53 -11.89
CA GLY A 189 4.15 -0.27 -11.65
C GLY A 189 4.27 -1.51 -12.56
N ILE A 190 3.26 -1.82 -13.36
CA ILE A 190 3.24 -3.01 -14.23
C ILE A 190 4.29 -2.87 -15.33
N GLU A 191 5.05 -3.94 -15.54
CA GLU A 191 6.08 -4.03 -16.57
C GLU A 191 5.53 -4.77 -17.80
N TYR A 192 5.91 -4.31 -18.98
CA TYR A 192 5.47 -4.86 -20.26
C TYR A 192 6.66 -5.23 -21.12
N TYR A 193 6.54 -6.36 -21.80
CA TYR A 193 7.61 -7.04 -22.52
C TYR A 193 7.18 -7.36 -23.94
N ILE A 194 7.88 -6.76 -24.92
CA ILE A 194 7.66 -7.02 -26.34
C ILE A 194 8.76 -7.92 -26.84
N TYR A 195 8.41 -9.05 -27.45
CA TYR A 195 9.40 -9.97 -28.01
C TYR A 195 10.28 -9.27 -29.06
N ALA A 196 11.59 -9.33 -28.88
CA ALA A 196 12.56 -8.67 -29.74
C ALA A 196 13.31 -9.64 -30.66
N GLY A 197 13.26 -10.95 -30.40
CA GLY A 197 14.11 -11.94 -31.05
C GLY A 197 14.97 -12.67 -30.02
N ARG A 198 16.03 -13.34 -30.46
CA ARG A 198 16.85 -14.21 -29.61
C ARG A 198 18.34 -13.95 -29.84
N TYR A 199 19.09 -13.68 -28.78
CA TYR A 199 20.55 -13.68 -28.91
C TYR A 199 21.02 -15.11 -29.14
N GLU A 200 21.34 -15.46 -30.39
CA GLU A 200 22.11 -16.65 -30.66
C GLU A 200 23.60 -16.32 -30.51
N GLU A 201 24.30 -17.09 -29.68
CA GLU A 201 25.75 -17.00 -29.55
C GLU A 201 26.39 -17.40 -30.89
N LYS A 202 27.34 -16.59 -31.34
CA LYS A 202 27.90 -16.70 -32.70
C LYS A 202 28.73 -17.98 -32.83
N PRO A 203 28.64 -18.74 -33.93
CA PRO A 203 29.64 -19.76 -34.17
C PRO A 203 30.97 -19.10 -34.53
N GLU A 204 32.02 -19.64 -33.92
CA GLU A 204 33.38 -19.43 -34.33
C GLU A 204 33.64 -20.18 -35.64
N VAL A 205 34.08 -19.48 -36.69
CA VAL A 205 34.47 -20.12 -37.96
C VAL A 205 35.98 -20.25 -38.04
N LEU A 206 36.46 -21.29 -38.72
CA LEU A 206 37.89 -21.55 -38.88
C LEU A 206 38.59 -20.39 -39.63
N ALA A 207 39.70 -19.90 -39.08
CA ALA A 207 40.48 -18.79 -39.63
C ALA A 207 41.51 -19.28 -40.66
N TYR A 208 41.74 -18.45 -41.69
CA TYR A 208 42.68 -18.71 -42.78
C TYR A 208 43.57 -17.48 -43.04
N GLU A 209 44.82 -17.71 -43.43
CA GLU A 209 45.77 -16.63 -43.71
C GLU A 209 45.32 -15.76 -44.91
N ARG A 210 45.65 -14.47 -44.88
CA ARG A 210 45.30 -13.49 -45.93
C ARG A 210 46.53 -12.74 -46.43
N GLU A 211 46.53 -12.39 -47.71
CA GLU A 211 47.50 -11.48 -48.33
C GLU A 211 47.21 -10.01 -47.93
N GLU A 212 48.15 -9.10 -48.20
CA GLU A 212 48.00 -7.67 -47.86
C GLU A 212 46.82 -6.98 -48.56
N ASP A 213 46.34 -7.54 -49.69
CA ASP A 213 45.17 -7.05 -50.42
C ASP A 213 43.83 -7.61 -49.90
N GLY A 214 43.88 -8.47 -48.87
CA GLY A 214 42.72 -9.08 -48.22
C GLY A 214 42.22 -10.37 -48.87
N THR A 215 42.87 -10.87 -49.93
CA THR A 215 42.57 -12.20 -50.49
C THR A 215 43.16 -13.33 -49.64
N TYR A 216 42.60 -14.54 -49.72
CA TYR A 216 43.10 -15.68 -48.95
C TYR A 216 44.40 -16.22 -49.53
N LYS A 217 45.36 -16.55 -48.66
CA LYS A 217 46.56 -17.28 -49.07
C LYS A 217 46.21 -18.72 -49.39
N LEU A 218 46.75 -19.23 -50.49
CA LEU A 218 46.55 -20.60 -50.95
C LEU A 218 47.88 -21.38 -50.91
N ASP A 219 47.81 -22.66 -50.57
CA ASP A 219 48.92 -23.59 -50.67
C ASP A 219 49.22 -23.98 -52.13
N SER A 220 50.25 -24.81 -52.33
CA SER A 220 50.67 -25.27 -53.66
C SER A 220 49.63 -26.12 -54.40
N GLU A 221 48.57 -26.57 -53.72
CA GLU A 221 47.47 -27.35 -54.27
C GLU A 221 46.21 -26.50 -54.49
N GLY A 222 46.26 -25.21 -54.13
CA GLY A 222 45.17 -24.25 -54.27
C GLY A 222 44.20 -24.22 -53.08
N ASN A 223 44.52 -24.85 -51.95
CA ASN A 223 43.70 -24.84 -50.75
C ASN A 223 44.08 -23.68 -49.81
N LYS A 224 43.13 -23.18 -49.03
CA LYS A 224 43.38 -22.07 -48.09
C LYS A 224 44.28 -22.51 -46.95
N ILE A 225 45.25 -21.67 -46.59
CA ILE A 225 46.18 -21.96 -45.48
C ILE A 225 45.49 -21.64 -44.14
N PRO A 226 45.31 -22.60 -43.22
CA PRO A 226 44.67 -22.38 -41.92
C PRO A 226 45.57 -21.54 -41.00
N VAL A 227 44.99 -20.59 -40.27
CA VAL A 227 45.69 -19.93 -39.16
C VAL A 227 45.70 -20.89 -37.98
N MET A 228 46.86 -21.14 -37.38
CA MET A 228 46.99 -22.09 -36.27
C MET A 228 47.27 -21.35 -34.95
N ASN A 229 46.62 -21.77 -33.87
CA ASN A 229 46.90 -21.36 -32.50
C ASN A 229 48.24 -21.96 -32.02
N GLU A 230 48.81 -21.40 -30.95
CA GLU A 230 50.07 -21.90 -30.34
C GLU A 230 49.97 -23.35 -29.84
N ASP A 231 48.76 -23.85 -29.57
CA ASP A 231 48.49 -25.23 -29.15
C ASP A 231 48.36 -26.23 -30.32
N GLY A 232 48.53 -25.77 -31.57
CA GLY A 232 48.44 -26.60 -32.76
C GLY A 232 47.02 -26.86 -33.26
N THR A 233 45.99 -26.23 -32.68
CA THR A 233 44.63 -26.22 -33.22
C THR A 233 44.46 -25.12 -34.27
N GLN A 234 43.52 -25.27 -35.20
CA GLN A 234 43.18 -24.19 -36.13
C GLN A 234 42.48 -23.07 -35.36
N ALA A 235 43.00 -21.86 -35.48
CA ALA A 235 42.41 -20.65 -34.92
C ALA A 235 41.02 -20.41 -35.51
N THR A 236 40.17 -19.75 -34.75
CA THR A 236 38.85 -19.33 -35.18
C THR A 236 38.79 -17.81 -35.29
N GLU A 237 38.03 -17.30 -36.27
CA GLU A 237 37.78 -15.88 -36.45
C GLU A 237 36.29 -15.53 -36.33
N LYS A 238 36.02 -14.29 -35.94
CA LYS A 238 34.68 -13.73 -35.87
C LYS A 238 34.42 -12.90 -37.14
N VAL A 239 33.70 -13.45 -38.13
CA VAL A 239 33.44 -12.78 -39.42
C VAL A 239 32.12 -12.00 -39.36
N PHE A 240 32.14 -10.68 -39.62
CA PHE A 240 30.93 -9.85 -39.75
C PHE A 240 30.99 -8.93 -40.97
N LYS A 241 29.86 -8.80 -41.68
CA LYS A 241 29.53 -7.63 -42.51
C LYS A 241 28.08 -7.21 -42.25
N GLN A 242 27.83 -5.90 -42.34
CA GLN A 242 26.54 -5.25 -42.11
C GLN A 242 26.11 -4.55 -43.40
N GLU A 243 24.89 -4.79 -43.86
CA GLU A 243 24.24 -4.03 -44.95
C GLU A 243 22.89 -3.48 -44.48
N GLU A 244 22.33 -2.56 -45.28
CA GLU A 244 21.13 -1.75 -45.02
C GLU A 244 19.87 -2.57 -44.64
N ASN A 245 19.84 -3.88 -44.95
CA ASN A 245 18.71 -4.79 -44.70
C ASN A 245 19.09 -6.13 -44.03
N GLY A 246 20.21 -6.22 -43.29
CA GLY A 246 20.50 -7.40 -42.46
C GLY A 246 21.98 -7.78 -42.26
N LYS A 247 22.23 -8.88 -41.52
CA LYS A 247 23.56 -9.45 -41.21
C LYS A 247 23.67 -10.88 -41.75
N TYR A 248 24.78 -11.23 -42.40
CA TYR A 248 25.01 -12.58 -42.95
C TYR A 248 26.48 -13.01 -42.91
N ILE A 249 26.72 -14.32 -43.02
CA ILE A 249 28.07 -14.92 -43.18
C ILE A 249 28.24 -15.39 -44.63
N LEU A 250 29.39 -15.07 -45.23
CA LEU A 250 29.79 -15.56 -46.55
C LEU A 250 30.66 -16.81 -46.43
N ASP A 251 30.48 -17.75 -47.34
CA ASP A 251 31.27 -18.97 -47.47
C ASP A 251 32.65 -18.69 -48.06
N SER A 252 33.42 -19.77 -48.22
CA SER A 252 34.75 -19.77 -48.79
C SER A 252 34.88 -19.20 -50.20
N ASN A 253 33.77 -18.98 -50.91
CA ASN A 253 33.71 -18.48 -52.29
C ASN A 253 33.04 -17.10 -52.39
N GLY A 254 32.74 -16.44 -51.26
CA GLY A 254 32.04 -15.16 -51.23
C GLY A 254 30.53 -15.28 -51.49
N ASN A 255 29.97 -16.49 -51.46
CA ASN A 255 28.53 -16.70 -51.52
C ASN A 255 27.94 -16.63 -50.12
N LYS A 256 26.69 -16.18 -49.99
CA LYS A 256 25.97 -16.20 -48.71
C LYS A 256 25.82 -17.65 -48.23
N GLN A 257 26.51 -18.03 -47.15
CA GLN A 257 26.51 -19.43 -46.68
C GLN A 257 25.33 -19.73 -45.78
N LEU A 258 25.08 -18.83 -44.83
CA LEU A 258 24.12 -18.99 -43.75
C LEU A 258 23.58 -17.62 -43.35
N ASP A 259 22.25 -17.49 -43.32
CA ASP A 259 21.56 -16.41 -42.61
C ASP A 259 21.77 -16.65 -41.11
N TYR A 260 22.52 -15.78 -40.42
CA TYR A 260 22.89 -16.00 -39.02
C TYR A 260 22.13 -15.11 -38.06
N ALA A 261 21.59 -15.78 -37.03
CA ALA A 261 21.21 -15.27 -35.73
C ALA A 261 20.06 -14.25 -35.74
N SER A 262 18.98 -14.59 -35.03
CA SER A 262 17.86 -13.69 -34.75
C SER A 262 18.27 -12.54 -33.81
N VAL A 263 19.28 -11.74 -34.20
CA VAL A 263 19.73 -10.55 -33.46
C VAL A 263 18.48 -9.78 -33.06
N PRO A 264 18.27 -9.53 -31.76
CA PRO A 264 17.05 -8.90 -31.34
C PRO A 264 16.95 -7.53 -32.00
N MET A 265 15.74 -7.24 -32.46
CA MET A 265 15.37 -5.97 -33.07
C MET A 265 15.82 -4.82 -32.16
N THR A 266 16.36 -3.77 -32.75
CA THR A 266 16.72 -2.52 -32.06
C THR A 266 15.48 -1.68 -31.78
N THR A 267 15.60 -0.66 -30.92
CA THR A 267 14.47 0.25 -30.66
C THR A 267 14.09 1.09 -31.88
N GLU A 268 15.06 1.43 -32.74
CA GLU A 268 14.83 1.97 -34.08
C GLU A 268 13.98 1.02 -34.96
N GLU A 269 14.40 -0.23 -35.13
CA GLU A 269 13.68 -1.21 -35.96
C GLU A 269 12.28 -1.50 -35.41
N LEU A 270 12.10 -1.48 -34.08
CA LEU A 270 10.79 -1.58 -33.44
C LEU A 270 9.88 -0.40 -33.84
N ALA A 271 10.43 0.82 -33.88
CA ALA A 271 9.70 2.01 -34.28
C ALA A 271 9.34 1.97 -35.79
N GLU A 272 10.27 1.55 -36.64
CA GLU A 272 10.03 1.38 -38.08
C GLU A 272 8.97 0.31 -38.35
N ALA A 273 9.04 -0.84 -37.67
CA ALA A 273 8.04 -1.89 -37.76
C ALA A 273 6.66 -1.38 -37.31
N ALA A 274 6.62 -0.52 -36.29
CA ALA A 274 5.38 0.12 -35.84
C ALA A 274 4.78 1.07 -36.88
N GLU A 275 5.61 1.91 -37.52
CA GLU A 275 5.19 2.78 -38.63
C GLU A 275 4.68 1.98 -39.83
N ASN A 276 5.29 0.82 -40.10
CA ASN A 276 4.88 -0.12 -41.14
C ASN A 276 3.64 -0.95 -40.79
N GLY A 277 3.00 -0.72 -39.64
CA GLY A 277 1.75 -1.37 -39.30
C GLY A 277 1.89 -2.74 -38.64
N ALA A 278 3.05 -3.07 -38.06
CA ALA A 278 3.24 -4.32 -37.33
C ALA A 278 2.41 -4.39 -36.04
N SER A 279 1.85 -5.56 -35.76
CA SER A 279 1.23 -5.86 -34.47
C SER A 279 2.18 -6.68 -33.62
N PHE A 280 2.20 -6.42 -32.30
CA PHE A 280 3.14 -7.08 -31.40
C PHE A 280 2.42 -7.80 -30.27
N LYS A 281 2.90 -9.00 -29.96
CA LYS A 281 2.54 -9.69 -28.72
C LYS A 281 3.30 -9.03 -27.56
N VAL A 282 2.58 -8.70 -26.51
CA VAL A 282 3.10 -8.06 -25.31
C VAL A 282 2.75 -8.89 -24.10
N TYR A 283 3.76 -9.28 -23.34
CA TYR A 283 3.59 -9.90 -22.04
C TYR A 283 3.57 -8.79 -20.99
N SER A 284 2.56 -8.74 -20.13
CA SER A 284 2.63 -7.96 -18.90
C SER A 284 3.19 -8.85 -17.80
N ALA A 285 3.98 -8.29 -16.89
CA ALA A 285 4.45 -8.99 -15.70
C ALA A 285 4.14 -8.15 -14.46
N GLU A 286 3.48 -8.77 -13.48
CA GLU A 286 3.14 -8.17 -12.20
C GLU A 286 3.60 -9.07 -11.06
N SER A 287 4.35 -8.51 -10.12
CA SER A 287 4.77 -9.25 -8.93
C SER A 287 3.60 -9.37 -7.97
N TYR A 288 3.36 -10.58 -7.46
CA TYR A 288 2.37 -10.82 -6.43
C TYR A 288 2.92 -11.79 -5.38
N THR A 289 2.28 -11.84 -4.22
CA THR A 289 2.57 -12.87 -3.22
C THR A 289 1.70 -14.08 -3.53
N LYS A 290 2.33 -15.18 -3.92
CA LYS A 290 1.65 -16.46 -4.06
C LYS A 290 1.55 -17.09 -2.68
N GLU A 291 0.34 -17.47 -2.29
CA GLU A 291 0.08 -18.23 -1.08
C GLU A 291 -0.40 -19.63 -1.46
N VAL A 292 0.25 -20.66 -0.92
CA VAL A 292 -0.14 -22.06 -1.09
C VAL A 292 -0.51 -22.62 0.26
N GLN A 293 -1.73 -23.14 0.38
CA GLN A 293 -2.27 -23.71 1.61
C GLN A 293 -1.95 -25.22 1.70
N PHE A 294 -1.66 -25.68 2.90
CA PHE A 294 -1.34 -27.07 3.23
C PHE A 294 -2.24 -27.55 4.37
N HIS A 295 -2.64 -28.82 4.31
CA HIS A 295 -3.47 -29.45 5.32
C HIS A 295 -3.09 -30.92 5.49
N TYR A 296 -2.93 -31.34 6.73
CA TYR A 296 -2.65 -32.73 7.11
C TYR A 296 -3.56 -33.14 8.27
N ASP A 297 -4.36 -34.19 8.09
CA ASP A 297 -5.32 -34.64 9.10
C ASP A 297 -4.71 -35.55 10.18
N ASP A 298 -3.57 -36.19 9.88
CA ASP A 298 -2.99 -37.31 10.63
C ASP A 298 -1.49 -37.10 10.93
N ALA A 299 -1.01 -35.86 10.89
CA ALA A 299 0.40 -35.55 11.12
C ALA A 299 0.86 -35.98 12.52
N GLN A 300 2.12 -36.35 12.68
CA GLN A 300 2.73 -36.63 13.97
C GLN A 300 3.63 -35.46 14.39
N ILE A 301 3.45 -34.98 15.61
CA ILE A 301 4.27 -33.90 16.18
C ILE A 301 5.09 -34.47 17.33
N THR A 302 6.39 -34.18 17.33
CA THR A 302 7.30 -34.51 18.43
C THR A 302 7.60 -33.24 19.23
N SER A 303 7.39 -33.27 20.53
CA SER A 303 7.78 -32.19 21.44
C SER A 303 9.29 -32.16 21.67
N ALA A 304 9.85 -30.98 21.93
CA ALA A 304 11.26 -30.76 22.22
C ALA A 304 11.73 -31.40 23.55
N ASN A 305 10.79 -31.81 24.41
CA ASN A 305 11.04 -32.45 25.71
C ASN A 305 11.98 -31.65 26.64
N ASP A 306 12.07 -30.34 26.44
CA ASP A 306 12.86 -29.36 27.20
C ASP A 306 12.07 -28.71 28.34
N GLY A 307 10.83 -29.15 28.57
CA GLY A 307 9.91 -28.61 29.57
C GLY A 307 9.21 -27.31 29.15
N THR A 308 9.49 -26.77 27.95
CA THR A 308 8.85 -25.52 27.48
C THR A 308 7.53 -25.75 26.74
N GLY A 309 7.18 -27.02 26.46
CA GLY A 309 6.01 -27.39 25.66
C GLY A 309 6.17 -27.10 24.16
N ARG A 310 7.39 -26.78 23.70
CA ARG A 310 7.66 -26.47 22.30
C ARG A 310 7.63 -27.73 21.42
N TYR A 311 7.18 -27.59 20.18
CA TYR A 311 7.28 -28.63 19.16
C TYR A 311 8.64 -28.57 18.43
N ASP A 312 9.23 -29.73 18.16
CA ASP A 312 10.58 -29.85 17.57
C ASP A 312 10.54 -30.46 16.16
N TYR A 313 9.64 -31.41 15.92
CA TYR A 313 9.49 -32.06 14.60
C TYR A 313 8.04 -32.24 14.22
N ILE A 314 7.76 -32.13 12.92
CA ILE A 314 6.52 -32.57 12.29
C ILE A 314 6.84 -33.71 11.30
N THR A 315 6.00 -34.73 11.29
CA THR A 315 6.08 -35.86 10.37
C THR A 315 4.74 -36.03 9.66
N PHE A 316 4.75 -36.07 8.32
CA PHE A 316 3.54 -36.16 7.50
C PHE A 316 3.81 -36.90 6.20
N TYR A 317 2.75 -37.39 5.55
CA TYR A 317 2.82 -37.91 4.17
C TYR A 317 2.39 -36.83 3.19
N THR A 318 3.17 -36.63 2.14
CA THR A 318 2.88 -35.68 1.06
C THR A 318 1.68 -36.14 0.22
N ALA A 319 1.10 -35.22 -0.55
CA ALA A 319 -0.12 -35.49 -1.32
C ALA A 319 0.06 -36.61 -2.37
N ASP A 320 1.25 -36.75 -2.94
CA ASP A 320 1.60 -37.82 -3.89
C ASP A 320 1.76 -39.20 -3.23
N GLN A 321 1.91 -39.23 -1.90
CA GLN A 321 2.05 -40.45 -1.10
C GLN A 321 0.73 -40.90 -0.45
N ARG A 322 -0.41 -40.31 -0.88
CA ARG A 322 -1.74 -40.60 -0.36
C ARG A 322 -2.68 -41.06 -1.47
N ASP A 323 -3.62 -41.91 -1.10
CA ASP A 323 -4.71 -42.30 -1.98
C ASP A 323 -5.65 -41.11 -2.20
N PRO A 324 -5.92 -40.70 -3.45
CA PRO A 324 -6.67 -39.48 -3.76
C PRO A 324 -8.16 -39.57 -3.42
N VAL A 325 -8.69 -40.77 -3.12
CA VAL A 325 -10.10 -41.01 -2.80
C VAL A 325 -10.30 -41.13 -1.30
N THR A 326 -9.41 -41.84 -0.61
CA THR A 326 -9.53 -42.15 0.82
C THR A 326 -8.69 -41.25 1.72
N GLY A 327 -7.64 -40.61 1.21
CA GLY A 327 -6.73 -39.75 1.97
C GLY A 327 -5.71 -40.51 2.83
N GLU A 328 -5.81 -41.83 2.88
CA GLU A 328 -4.89 -42.69 3.63
C GLU A 328 -3.51 -42.77 2.95
N PRO A 329 -2.43 -42.95 3.73
CA PRO A 329 -1.10 -43.21 3.18
C PRO A 329 -1.09 -44.49 2.32
N LEU A 330 -0.35 -44.47 1.20
CA LEU A 330 -0.14 -45.65 0.34
C LEU A 330 0.65 -46.74 1.09
N GLU A 331 0.52 -48.01 0.66
CA GLU A 331 1.15 -49.17 1.33
C GLU A 331 2.68 -49.07 1.46
N ASN A 332 3.33 -48.38 0.52
CA ASN A 332 4.78 -48.10 0.50
C ASN A 332 5.13 -46.63 0.77
N ALA A 333 4.20 -45.86 1.33
CA ALA A 333 4.40 -44.44 1.59
C ALA A 333 5.54 -44.22 2.59
N THR A 334 6.42 -43.28 2.26
CA THR A 334 7.49 -42.85 3.17
C THR A 334 7.16 -41.47 3.72
N PRO A 335 7.03 -41.31 5.05
CA PRO A 335 6.71 -40.02 5.62
C PRO A 335 7.92 -39.07 5.56
N VAL A 336 7.63 -37.79 5.40
CA VAL A 336 8.60 -36.71 5.47
C VAL A 336 8.66 -36.21 6.91
N THR A 337 9.87 -36.07 7.46
CA THR A 337 10.08 -35.49 8.80
C THR A 337 10.83 -34.17 8.67
N CYS A 338 10.21 -33.10 9.16
CA CYS A 338 10.76 -31.75 9.10
C CYS A 338 11.00 -31.20 10.51
N LYS A 339 12.11 -30.49 10.69
CA LYS A 339 12.41 -29.75 11.92
C LYS A 339 11.56 -28.49 11.97
N LEU A 340 10.90 -28.26 13.10
CA LEU A 340 10.13 -27.05 13.35
C LEU A 340 11.02 -25.98 13.97
N THR A 341 10.88 -24.76 13.47
CA THR A 341 11.49 -23.56 14.03
C THR A 341 10.39 -22.68 14.59
N GLN A 342 10.45 -22.42 15.90
CA GLN A 342 9.56 -21.49 16.57
C GLN A 342 9.96 -20.06 16.24
N GLN A 343 8.99 -19.26 15.82
CA GLN A 343 9.14 -17.83 15.56
C GLN A 343 8.09 -17.04 16.33
N THR A 344 8.46 -15.85 16.77
CA THR A 344 7.52 -14.86 17.28
C THR A 344 7.25 -13.88 16.14
N VAL A 345 6.02 -13.87 15.65
CA VAL A 345 5.57 -12.97 14.58
C VAL A 345 4.54 -12.00 15.13
N GLN A 346 4.40 -10.84 14.47
CA GLN A 346 3.37 -9.87 14.82
C GLN A 346 1.98 -10.49 14.59
N ASP A 347 1.05 -10.21 15.51
CA ASP A 347 -0.33 -10.63 15.40
C ASP A 347 -1.17 -9.45 14.89
N ASP A 348 -1.20 -9.30 13.55
CA ASP A 348 -1.83 -8.16 12.89
C ASP A 348 -3.33 -8.09 13.20
N ASP A 349 -4.04 -9.22 13.23
CA ASP A 349 -5.47 -9.26 13.55
C ASP A 349 -5.75 -8.74 14.97
N ALA A 350 -4.93 -9.15 15.95
CA ALA A 350 -5.07 -8.71 17.33
C ALA A 350 -4.70 -7.22 17.49
N PHE A 351 -3.70 -6.75 16.75
CA PHE A 351 -3.30 -5.34 16.72
C PHE A 351 -4.39 -4.47 16.07
N ASP A 352 -4.95 -4.88 14.94
CA ASP A 352 -6.00 -4.16 14.23
C ASP A 352 -7.28 -4.05 15.08
N ALA A 353 -7.68 -5.12 15.76
CA ALA A 353 -8.80 -5.10 16.71
C ALA A 353 -8.55 -4.13 17.89
N ALA A 354 -7.32 -4.08 18.40
CA ALA A 354 -6.94 -3.12 19.44
C ALA A 354 -6.95 -1.67 18.91
N MET A 355 -6.51 -1.45 17.67
CA MET A 355 -6.52 -0.16 17.01
C MET A 355 -7.94 0.34 16.77
N GLU A 356 -8.87 -0.54 16.37
CA GLU A 356 -10.29 -0.21 16.24
C GLU A 356 -10.87 0.29 17.58
N THR A 357 -10.58 -0.44 18.67
CA THR A 357 -11.01 -0.06 20.02
C THR A 357 -10.41 1.30 20.44
N TYR A 358 -9.13 1.54 20.14
CA TYR A 358 -8.47 2.82 20.37
C TYR A 358 -9.14 3.95 19.60
N ASN A 359 -9.39 3.77 18.30
CA ASN A 359 -10.04 4.76 17.45
C ASN A 359 -11.44 5.11 17.96
N ALA A 360 -12.22 4.13 18.42
CA ALA A 360 -13.51 4.35 19.04
C ALA A 360 -13.40 5.19 20.33
N LYS A 361 -12.46 4.84 21.22
CA LYS A 361 -12.21 5.61 22.46
C LYS A 361 -11.73 7.02 22.16
N LYS A 362 -10.86 7.20 21.18
CA LYS A 362 -10.36 8.51 20.73
C LYS A 362 -11.48 9.37 20.17
N ALA A 363 -12.36 8.81 19.34
CA ALA A 363 -13.50 9.55 18.80
C ALA A 363 -14.47 10.02 19.90
N ILE A 364 -14.71 9.19 20.91
CA ILE A 364 -15.50 9.56 22.08
C ILE A 364 -14.81 10.68 22.86
N TYR A 365 -13.52 10.53 23.16
CA TYR A 365 -12.72 11.54 23.86
C TYR A 365 -12.74 12.88 23.13
N ASP A 366 -12.42 12.91 21.83
CA ASP A 366 -12.40 14.12 21.01
C ASP A 366 -13.78 14.80 21.00
N LYS A 367 -14.85 14.01 20.89
CA LYS A 367 -16.22 14.52 20.96
C LYS A 367 -16.54 15.12 22.34
N THR A 368 -16.18 14.44 23.42
CA THR A 368 -16.47 14.91 24.79
C THR A 368 -15.70 16.19 25.10
N VAL A 369 -14.44 16.31 24.68
CA VAL A 369 -13.67 17.55 24.79
C VAL A 369 -14.36 18.68 24.01
N ALA A 370 -14.74 18.44 22.75
CA ALA A 370 -15.46 19.44 21.95
C ALA A 370 -16.80 19.86 22.58
N ASP A 371 -17.54 18.93 23.17
CA ASP A 371 -18.80 19.21 23.87
C ASP A 371 -18.56 20.05 25.14
N ILE A 372 -17.51 19.77 25.91
CA ILE A 372 -17.11 20.55 27.10
C ILE A 372 -16.70 21.96 26.69
N ASP A 373 -15.89 22.10 25.64
CA ASP A 373 -15.45 23.40 25.13
C ASP A 373 -16.63 24.24 24.64
N ALA A 374 -17.57 23.63 23.90
CA ALA A 374 -18.79 24.28 23.44
C ALA A 374 -19.67 24.75 24.61
N LYS A 375 -19.90 23.89 25.61
CA LYS A 375 -20.67 24.26 26.81
C LYS A 375 -19.98 25.38 27.60
N THR A 376 -18.67 25.32 27.74
CA THR A 376 -17.86 26.36 28.41
C THR A 376 -18.00 27.69 27.70
N SER A 377 -17.93 27.71 26.35
CA SER A 377 -18.14 28.92 25.57
C SER A 377 -19.54 29.51 25.75
N VAL A 378 -20.58 28.66 25.82
CA VAL A 378 -21.96 29.12 26.06
C VAL A 378 -22.11 29.74 27.44
N ILE A 379 -21.56 29.10 28.48
CA ILE A 379 -21.59 29.62 29.86
C ILE A 379 -20.87 30.96 29.94
N GLN A 380 -19.69 31.09 29.31
CA GLN A 380 -18.95 32.35 29.27
C GLN A 380 -19.74 33.48 28.57
N GLN A 381 -20.44 33.16 27.48
CA GLN A 381 -21.30 34.12 26.80
C GLN A 381 -22.48 34.54 27.68
N GLN A 382 -23.12 33.58 28.36
CA GLN A 382 -24.23 33.85 29.28
C GLN A 382 -23.78 34.71 30.47
N ASP A 383 -22.63 34.41 31.09
CA ASP A 383 -22.10 35.24 32.18
C ASP A 383 -21.82 36.67 31.72
N ARG A 384 -21.26 36.85 30.52
CA ARG A 384 -21.06 38.18 29.93
C ARG A 384 -22.37 38.93 29.71
N THR A 385 -23.43 38.25 29.25
CA THR A 385 -24.75 38.88 29.10
C THR A 385 -25.34 39.29 30.44
N LEU A 386 -25.21 38.44 31.47
CA LEU A 386 -25.67 38.76 32.82
C LEU A 386 -24.89 39.90 33.45
N GLU A 387 -23.59 39.97 33.21
CA GLU A 387 -22.73 41.08 33.65
C GLU A 387 -23.16 42.41 33.03
N LEU A 388 -23.41 42.44 31.71
CA LEU A 388 -23.94 43.64 31.04
C LEU A 388 -25.32 44.05 31.57
N HIS A 389 -26.17 43.08 31.91
CA HIS A 389 -27.48 43.38 32.50
C HIS A 389 -27.33 43.93 33.92
N LEU A 390 -26.39 43.40 34.71
CA LEU A 390 -26.08 43.92 36.04
C LEU A 390 -25.59 45.38 35.96
N ASP A 391 -24.68 45.69 35.04
CA ASP A 391 -24.17 47.05 34.82
C ASP A 391 -25.29 48.04 34.44
N GLN A 392 -26.27 47.59 33.66
CA GLN A 392 -27.45 48.38 33.30
C GLN A 392 -28.33 48.65 34.52
N LEU A 393 -28.63 47.61 35.32
CA LEU A 393 -29.41 47.75 36.55
C LEU A 393 -28.73 48.68 37.57
N ASP A 394 -27.41 48.60 37.70
CA ASP A 394 -26.64 49.53 38.56
C ASP A 394 -26.75 50.98 38.07
N THR A 395 -26.68 51.19 36.76
CA THR A 395 -26.86 52.52 36.15
C THR A 395 -28.28 53.06 36.38
N GLU A 396 -29.31 52.22 36.22
CA GLU A 396 -30.71 52.58 36.51
C GLU A 396 -30.92 52.89 37.99
N GLN A 397 -30.35 52.10 38.89
CA GLN A 397 -30.44 52.32 40.33
C GLN A 397 -29.85 53.68 40.71
N GLN A 398 -28.69 54.06 40.15
CA GLN A 398 -28.06 55.36 40.37
C GLN A 398 -28.92 56.52 39.84
N ALA A 399 -29.53 56.36 38.65
CA ALA A 399 -30.43 57.34 38.09
C ALA A 399 -31.68 57.54 38.95
N ILE A 400 -32.31 56.45 39.40
CA ILE A 400 -33.47 56.47 40.31
C ILE A 400 -33.10 57.11 41.64
N GLN A 401 -31.93 56.80 42.20
CA GLN A 401 -31.46 57.40 43.45
C GLN A 401 -31.29 58.92 43.31
N THR A 402 -30.71 59.38 42.20
CA THR A 402 -30.58 60.81 41.89
C THR A 402 -31.96 61.48 41.77
N GLU A 403 -32.92 60.84 41.10
CA GLU A 403 -34.30 61.32 41.04
C GLU A 403 -34.97 61.38 42.43
N MET A 404 -34.76 60.36 43.26
CA MET A 404 -35.28 60.32 44.63
C MET A 404 -34.73 61.47 45.47
N ASP A 405 -33.43 61.75 45.39
CA ASP A 405 -32.80 62.85 46.14
C ASP A 405 -33.33 64.22 45.68
N ALA A 406 -33.55 64.40 44.37
CA ALA A 406 -34.17 65.60 43.82
C ALA A 406 -35.62 65.77 44.30
N VAL A 407 -36.44 64.71 44.26
CA VAL A 407 -37.84 64.73 44.74
C VAL A 407 -37.89 64.98 46.24
N LYS A 408 -37.01 64.35 47.03
CA LYS A 408 -36.90 64.55 48.48
C LYS A 408 -36.62 66.01 48.81
N LYS A 409 -35.67 66.64 48.11
CA LYS A 409 -35.37 68.07 48.27
C LYS A 409 -36.58 68.97 47.99
N VAL A 410 -37.40 68.62 47.00
CA VAL A 410 -38.65 69.35 46.70
C VAL A 410 -39.69 69.17 47.80
N ILE A 411 -39.82 67.95 48.36
CA ILE A 411 -40.69 67.68 49.50
C ILE A 411 -40.24 68.52 50.71
N ASP A 412 -38.96 68.47 51.06
CA ASP A 412 -38.38 69.21 52.19
C ASP A 412 -38.64 70.72 52.05
N LYS A 413 -38.44 71.29 50.86
CA LYS A 413 -38.72 72.70 50.57
C LYS A 413 -40.21 73.05 50.72
N ASN A 414 -41.12 72.23 50.21
CA ASN A 414 -42.56 72.47 50.35
C ASN A 414 -43.00 72.39 51.82
N ILE A 415 -42.42 71.47 52.60
CA ILE A 415 -42.67 71.38 54.05
C ILE A 415 -42.20 72.67 54.73
N GLU A 416 -40.98 73.14 54.46
CA GLU A 416 -40.44 74.38 55.02
C GLU A 416 -41.29 75.61 54.68
N GLU A 417 -41.70 75.76 53.42
CA GLU A 417 -42.60 76.83 52.97
C GLU A 417 -43.97 76.77 53.67
N THR A 418 -44.53 75.56 53.82
CA THR A 418 -45.78 75.36 54.56
C THR A 418 -45.63 75.79 56.02
N PHE A 419 -44.58 75.36 56.71
CA PHE A 419 -44.31 75.76 58.10
C PHE A 419 -44.10 77.27 58.26
N LYS A 420 -43.40 77.93 57.33
CA LYS A 420 -43.22 79.40 57.33
C LYS A 420 -44.50 80.19 57.07
N THR A 421 -45.50 79.58 56.43
CA THR A 421 -46.78 80.25 56.14
C THR A 421 -47.72 80.20 57.36
N PHE A 422 -47.50 79.27 58.29
CA PHE A 422 -48.31 79.08 59.50
C PHE A 422 -47.61 79.54 60.80
N ALA A 423 -46.37 80.01 60.73
CA ALA A 423 -45.63 80.67 61.81
C ALA A 423 -45.59 82.19 61.57
#